data_AF-A0A336M0Z1-F1
#
_entry.id   AF-A0A336M0Z1-F1
#
_cell.length_a   1.000
_cell.length_b   1.000
_cell.length_c   1.000
_cell.angle_alpha   90.00
_cell.angle_beta   90.00
_cell.angle_gamma   90.00
#
_symmetry.space_group_name_H-M   'P 1'
#
loop_
_entity.id
_entity.type
_entity.pdbx_description
1 polymer ?
#
loop_
_entity_poly.entity_id
_entity_poly.type
_entity_poly.pdbx_seq_one_letter_code
_entity_poly.pdbx_strand_id
1 'polypeptide(L)'
;MGKFIEFLVREGGIQLESVRIAGFSLGGQTVGYVGKYLKGQLPVIIGVDPAGPLFSENSDDRLTYQDAKYVEVIHTNGLKLGYDKPLGHVDFYPNNGRTQPGCTNDLAGNCAHGRGLLYFVESITSEKGFWGTRCDSRDDITKDGCVNGDGTLRKMGGDPKENQIVNQRQVYWMRTNEEEPFAMGVQHGFWAKRCETRDDITESGCVNGDGMLRKMGGDPTFNQIVNQRQVFWLRTNDEEPFALGIAGIE
;
A
#
# COMPACT_ATOMS: atom_id res chain seq x y z
N MET A 1 17.26 -18.83 -13.45
CA MET A 1 17.46 -17.44 -12.99
C MET A 1 18.57 -17.33 -11.94
N GLY A 2 18.46 -17.94 -10.75
CA GLY A 2 19.52 -17.83 -9.70
C GLY A 2 20.94 -18.17 -10.18
N LYS A 3 21.10 -19.32 -10.87
CA LYS A 3 22.37 -19.70 -11.54
C LYS A 3 22.89 -18.65 -12.55
N PHE A 4 21.98 -17.96 -13.24
CA PHE A 4 22.34 -16.94 -14.22
C PHE A 4 22.83 -15.66 -13.52
N ILE A 5 22.19 -15.25 -12.42
CA ILE A 5 22.69 -14.14 -11.58
C ILE A 5 24.08 -14.48 -11.03
N GLU A 6 24.26 -15.71 -10.52
CA GLU A 6 25.58 -16.17 -10.03
C GLU A 6 26.65 -16.12 -11.13
N PHE A 7 26.30 -16.53 -12.36
CA PHE A 7 27.18 -16.39 -13.53
C PHE A 7 27.52 -14.92 -13.84
N LEU A 8 26.53 -14.03 -13.87
CA LEU A 8 26.76 -12.60 -14.13
C LEU A 8 27.63 -11.94 -13.06
N VAL A 9 27.51 -12.36 -11.81
CA VAL A 9 28.35 -11.86 -10.71
C VAL A 9 29.78 -12.39 -10.80
N ARG A 10 29.96 -13.68 -11.09
CA ARG A 10 31.28 -14.31 -11.14
C ARG A 10 32.06 -13.97 -12.40
N GLU A 11 31.41 -14.03 -13.55
CA GLU A 11 32.04 -13.96 -14.87
C GLU A 11 31.75 -12.63 -15.58
N GLY A 12 30.58 -12.02 -15.31
CA GLY A 12 30.13 -10.79 -15.98
C GLY A 12 30.56 -9.50 -15.29
N GLY A 13 31.21 -9.57 -14.13
CA GLY A 13 31.67 -8.40 -13.38
C GLY A 13 30.54 -7.56 -12.74
N ILE A 14 29.32 -8.08 -12.66
CA ILE A 14 28.20 -7.39 -12.02
C ILE A 14 28.31 -7.51 -10.50
N GLN A 15 28.17 -6.40 -9.78
CA GLN A 15 28.07 -6.43 -8.31
C GLN A 15 26.69 -6.93 -7.90
N LEU A 16 26.60 -7.91 -7.00
CA LEU A 16 25.33 -8.47 -6.53
C LEU A 16 24.42 -7.38 -5.93
N GLU A 17 25.02 -6.39 -5.27
CA GLU A 17 24.37 -5.23 -4.67
C GLU A 17 23.64 -4.34 -5.69
N SER A 18 23.95 -4.48 -6.99
CA SER A 18 23.27 -3.76 -8.08
C SER A 18 22.08 -4.53 -8.66
N VAL A 19 21.91 -5.81 -8.29
CA VAL A 19 20.89 -6.68 -8.87
C VAL A 19 19.57 -6.54 -8.13
N ARG A 20 18.54 -6.04 -8.81
CA ARG A 20 17.16 -6.01 -8.31
C ARG A 20 16.30 -6.91 -9.19
N ILE A 21 15.42 -7.69 -8.59
CA ILE A 21 14.50 -8.55 -9.36
C ILE A 21 13.05 -8.27 -8.96
N ALA A 22 12.17 -8.28 -9.95
CA ALA A 22 10.73 -8.16 -9.76
C ALA A 22 10.04 -9.32 -10.47
N GLY A 23 8.92 -9.80 -9.93
CA GLY A 23 8.17 -10.90 -10.50
C GLY A 23 6.67 -10.72 -10.32
N PHE A 24 5.90 -10.91 -11.40
CA PHE A 24 4.44 -10.85 -11.39
C PHE A 24 3.81 -12.24 -11.26
N SER A 25 2.73 -12.39 -10.48
CA SER A 25 1.96 -13.64 -10.38
C SER A 25 2.84 -14.84 -9.95
N LEU A 26 2.89 -15.93 -10.71
CA LEU A 26 3.83 -17.04 -10.47
C LEU A 26 5.29 -16.58 -10.51
N GLY A 27 5.59 -15.54 -11.29
CA GLY A 27 6.88 -14.87 -11.29
C GLY A 27 7.23 -14.26 -9.93
N GLY A 28 6.24 -13.77 -9.17
CA GLY A 28 6.42 -13.25 -7.81
C GLY A 28 6.89 -14.33 -6.83
N GLN A 29 6.37 -15.55 -6.98
CA GLN A 29 6.85 -16.71 -6.21
C GLN A 29 8.22 -17.18 -6.72
N THR A 30 8.42 -17.13 -8.04
CA THR A 30 9.68 -17.53 -8.69
C THR A 30 10.86 -16.67 -8.21
N VAL A 31 10.69 -15.35 -8.06
CA VAL A 31 11.77 -14.49 -7.54
C VAL A 31 12.10 -14.81 -6.08
N GLY A 32 11.13 -15.28 -5.29
CA GLY A 32 11.37 -15.83 -3.95
C GLY A 32 12.30 -17.05 -3.99
N TYR A 33 12.03 -18.02 -4.87
CA TYR A 33 12.92 -19.16 -5.09
C TYR A 33 14.34 -18.75 -5.53
N VAL A 34 14.46 -17.71 -6.34
CA VAL A 34 15.77 -17.16 -6.74
C VAL A 34 16.50 -16.61 -5.51
N GLY A 35 15.80 -15.88 -4.65
CA GLY A 35 16.30 -15.39 -3.38
C GLY A 35 16.80 -16.51 -2.46
N LYS A 36 16.01 -17.58 -2.30
CA LYS A 36 16.40 -18.78 -1.54
C LYS A 36 17.65 -19.44 -2.08
N TYR A 37 17.73 -19.60 -3.41
CA TYR A 37 18.93 -20.13 -4.07
C TYR A 37 20.17 -19.29 -3.76
N LEU A 38 20.02 -17.96 -3.74
CA LEU A 38 21.08 -17.00 -3.41
C LEU A 38 21.20 -16.72 -1.90
N LYS A 39 20.57 -17.55 -1.05
CA LYS A 39 20.64 -17.47 0.43
C LYS A 39 20.26 -16.10 1.00
N GLY A 40 19.26 -15.45 0.39
CA GLY A 40 18.77 -14.14 0.84
C GLY A 40 19.72 -12.97 0.55
N GLN A 41 20.78 -13.17 -0.25
CA GLN A 41 21.81 -12.15 -0.45
C GLN A 41 21.45 -11.07 -1.47
N LEU A 42 20.38 -11.26 -2.25
CA LEU A 42 19.89 -10.23 -3.16
C LEU A 42 19.55 -8.96 -2.36
N PRO A 43 19.87 -7.76 -2.87
CA PRO A 43 19.53 -6.53 -2.17
C PRO A 43 18.01 -6.28 -2.18
N VAL A 44 17.31 -6.58 -3.27
CA VAL A 44 15.90 -6.26 -3.45
C VAL A 44 15.17 -7.35 -4.24
N ILE A 45 14.03 -7.78 -3.72
CA ILE A 45 12.97 -8.49 -4.45
C ILE A 45 11.68 -7.68 -4.41
N ILE A 46 11.00 -7.55 -5.55
CA ILE A 46 9.64 -7.00 -5.64
C ILE A 46 8.67 -8.09 -6.12
N GLY A 47 7.76 -8.50 -5.25
CA GLY A 47 6.67 -9.43 -5.58
C GLY A 47 5.44 -8.67 -6.02
N VAL A 48 5.09 -8.73 -7.31
CA VAL A 48 3.90 -8.07 -7.85
C VAL A 48 2.77 -9.07 -7.93
N ASP A 49 1.77 -8.88 -7.07
CA ASP A 49 0.62 -9.75 -6.84
C ASP A 49 0.97 -11.26 -6.92
N PRO A 50 1.87 -11.76 -6.05
CA PRO A 50 2.37 -13.13 -6.15
C PRO A 50 1.23 -14.15 -6.15
N ALA A 51 1.37 -15.22 -6.94
CA ALA A 51 0.32 -16.24 -7.07
C ALA A 51 -0.07 -16.85 -5.71
N GLY A 52 -1.37 -16.87 -5.42
CA GLY A 52 -1.95 -17.50 -4.23
C GLY A 52 -2.11 -19.03 -4.34
N PRO A 53 -2.76 -19.54 -5.42
CA PRO A 53 -3.03 -20.97 -5.56
C PRO A 53 -1.76 -21.83 -5.48
N LEU A 54 -1.84 -22.95 -4.76
CA LEU A 54 -0.74 -23.90 -4.51
C LEU A 54 0.37 -23.40 -3.56
N PHE A 55 0.31 -22.17 -3.06
CA PHE A 55 1.25 -21.65 -2.06
C PHE A 55 0.56 -21.59 -0.70
N SER A 56 0.96 -22.46 0.23
CA SER A 56 0.43 -22.46 1.60
C SER A 56 1.27 -21.58 2.52
N GLU A 57 0.67 -21.08 3.60
CA GLU A 57 1.35 -20.22 4.59
C GLU A 57 2.57 -20.87 5.24
N ASN A 58 2.48 -22.18 5.49
CA ASN A 58 3.50 -22.97 6.15
C ASN A 58 4.50 -23.60 5.18
N SER A 59 4.40 -23.34 3.88
CA SER A 59 5.36 -23.86 2.92
C SER A 59 6.56 -22.93 2.78
N ASP A 60 7.75 -23.53 2.67
CA ASP A 60 8.98 -22.83 2.28
C ASP A 60 9.00 -22.51 0.77
N ASP A 61 8.02 -22.99 0.01
CA ASP A 61 7.94 -22.82 -1.44
C ASP A 61 7.40 -21.45 -1.89
N ARG A 62 7.03 -20.57 -0.95
CA ARG A 62 6.53 -19.22 -1.26
C ARG A 62 7.59 -18.15 -1.05
N LEU A 63 7.41 -16.99 -1.67
CA LEU A 63 8.14 -15.76 -1.35
C LEU A 63 8.06 -15.47 0.15
N THR A 64 9.18 -15.12 0.77
CA THR A 64 9.22 -14.65 2.15
C THR A 64 10.16 -13.45 2.26
N TYR A 65 10.03 -12.68 3.34
CA TYR A 65 10.91 -11.56 3.63
C TYR A 65 12.39 -11.98 3.74
N GLN A 66 12.71 -13.26 3.98
CA GLN A 66 14.08 -13.75 4.09
C GLN A 66 14.76 -13.96 2.74
N ASP A 67 14.02 -13.87 1.64
CA ASP A 67 14.52 -14.17 0.30
C ASP A 67 15.44 -13.06 -0.26
N ALA A 68 15.48 -11.89 0.38
CA ALA A 68 16.41 -10.80 0.07
C ALA A 68 16.64 -9.89 1.28
N LYS A 69 17.60 -8.97 1.20
CA LYS A 69 17.83 -7.91 2.20
C LYS A 69 16.63 -6.97 2.31
N TYR A 70 15.86 -6.82 1.24
CA TYR A 70 14.59 -6.11 1.20
C TYR A 70 13.62 -6.82 0.26
N VAL A 71 12.37 -6.99 0.71
CA VAL A 71 11.30 -7.65 -0.04
C VAL A 71 10.07 -6.77 0.06
N GLU A 72 9.64 -6.24 -1.07
CA GLU A 72 8.41 -5.46 -1.20
C GLU A 72 7.37 -6.25 -1.97
N VAL A 73 6.12 -6.20 -1.54
CA VAL A 73 5.05 -6.95 -2.17
C VAL A 73 3.85 -6.05 -2.41
N ILE A 74 3.28 -6.14 -3.61
CA ILE A 74 2.10 -5.37 -4.03
C ILE A 74 0.95 -6.35 -4.19
N HIS A 75 -0.05 -6.29 -3.32
CA HIS A 75 -1.21 -7.18 -3.34
C HIS A 75 -2.38 -6.47 -4.01
N THR A 76 -2.90 -7.00 -5.11
CA THR A 76 -4.03 -6.40 -5.84
C THR A 76 -5.21 -7.34 -6.01
N ASN A 77 -5.00 -8.65 -5.89
CA ASN A 77 -6.02 -9.67 -6.09
C ASN A 77 -5.99 -10.81 -5.05
N GLY A 78 -5.77 -10.47 -3.78
CA GLY A 78 -5.81 -11.39 -2.66
C GLY A 78 -7.12 -12.20 -2.60
N LEU A 79 -7.02 -13.46 -2.15
CA LEU A 79 -8.09 -14.46 -2.07
C LEU A 79 -8.66 -14.96 -3.42
N LYS A 80 -8.12 -14.48 -4.54
CA LYS A 80 -8.40 -14.99 -5.89
C LYS A 80 -7.13 -15.53 -6.50
N LEU A 81 -6.50 -14.79 -7.41
CA LEU A 81 -5.25 -15.20 -8.07
C LEU A 81 -4.02 -14.83 -7.24
N GLY A 82 -4.10 -13.74 -6.47
CA GLY A 82 -3.02 -13.25 -5.62
C GLY A 82 -3.03 -13.85 -4.21
N TYR A 83 -1.85 -13.93 -3.62
CA TYR A 83 -1.63 -14.29 -2.23
C TYR A 83 -2.11 -13.15 -1.31
N ASP A 84 -2.93 -13.42 -0.29
CA ASP A 84 -3.58 -12.35 0.49
C ASP A 84 -2.78 -11.90 1.72
N LYS A 85 -2.02 -12.81 2.34
CA LYS A 85 -1.28 -12.51 3.57
C LYS A 85 0.07 -11.84 3.28
N PRO A 86 0.61 -11.08 4.24
CA PRO A 86 1.92 -10.45 4.08
C PRO A 86 3.00 -11.49 3.78
N LEU A 87 3.85 -11.21 2.78
CA LEU A 87 4.98 -12.04 2.38
C LEU A 87 6.32 -11.32 2.60
N GLY A 88 6.35 -9.99 2.48
CA GLY A 88 7.57 -9.20 2.47
C GLY A 88 7.98 -8.60 3.81
N HIS A 89 9.00 -7.73 3.72
CA HIS A 89 9.29 -6.71 4.72
C HIS A 89 8.23 -5.61 4.66
N VAL A 90 7.73 -5.33 3.47
CA VAL A 90 6.75 -4.29 3.20
C VAL A 90 5.71 -4.83 2.25
N ASP A 91 4.46 -4.80 2.67
CA ASP A 91 3.34 -5.32 1.91
C ASP A 91 2.34 -4.18 1.68
N PHE A 92 2.14 -3.80 0.41
CA PHE A 92 1.21 -2.78 -0.03
C PHE A 92 -0.10 -3.41 -0.50
N TYR A 93 -1.22 -2.83 -0.08
CA TYR A 93 -2.58 -3.28 -0.41
C TYR A 93 -3.39 -2.13 -1.02
N PRO A 94 -3.15 -1.77 -2.30
CA PRO A 94 -3.99 -0.80 -3.01
C PRO A 94 -5.46 -1.22 -2.99
N ASN A 95 -6.32 -0.29 -2.58
CA ASN A 95 -7.77 -0.43 -2.56
C ASN A 95 -8.27 -1.70 -1.83
N ASN A 96 -7.62 -2.08 -0.71
CA ASN A 96 -7.81 -3.31 0.09
C ASN A 96 -7.03 -4.55 -0.36
N GLY A 97 -6.40 -4.47 -1.53
CA GLY A 97 -5.56 -5.51 -2.14
C GLY A 97 -6.28 -6.77 -2.62
N ARG A 98 -7.60 -6.75 -2.75
CA ARG A 98 -8.42 -7.85 -3.30
C ARG A 98 -9.19 -7.43 -4.54
N THR A 99 -9.67 -6.18 -4.56
CA THR A 99 -10.47 -5.59 -5.64
C THR A 99 -9.91 -4.24 -6.02
N GLN A 100 -9.94 -3.90 -7.30
CA GLN A 100 -9.35 -2.65 -7.80
C GLN A 100 -10.40 -1.78 -8.53
N PRO A 101 -10.32 -0.44 -8.42
CA PRO A 101 -11.12 0.49 -9.20
C PRO A 101 -11.01 0.20 -10.71
N GLY A 102 -12.13 0.32 -11.42
CA GLY A 102 -12.26 -0.05 -12.85
C GLY A 102 -12.43 -1.56 -13.14
N CYS A 103 -12.21 -2.45 -12.16
CA CYS A 103 -12.36 -3.90 -12.35
C CYS A 103 -13.77 -4.42 -12.00
N THR A 104 -14.79 -3.92 -12.69
CA THR A 104 -16.18 -4.36 -12.52
C THR A 104 -16.40 -5.77 -13.08
N ASN A 105 -17.22 -6.60 -12.40
CA ASN A 105 -17.52 -8.00 -12.79
C ASN A 105 -16.29 -8.92 -12.92
N ASP A 106 -15.20 -8.60 -12.22
CA ASP A 106 -13.95 -9.37 -12.24
C ASP A 106 -14.02 -10.65 -11.40
N LEU A 107 -14.93 -11.57 -11.75
CA LEU A 107 -15.15 -12.82 -11.02
C LEU A 107 -13.90 -13.71 -11.04
N ALA A 108 -13.24 -13.79 -12.19
CA ALA A 108 -12.00 -14.55 -12.36
C ALA A 108 -10.76 -13.88 -11.71
N GLY A 109 -10.83 -12.58 -11.40
CA GLY A 109 -9.73 -11.84 -10.79
C GLY A 109 -8.69 -11.31 -11.77
N ASN A 110 -8.83 -11.57 -13.08
CA ASN A 110 -7.83 -11.21 -14.10
C ASN A 110 -7.56 -9.69 -14.16
N CYS A 111 -8.59 -8.86 -14.00
CA CYS A 111 -8.41 -7.41 -14.06
C CYS A 111 -7.63 -6.91 -12.84
N ALA A 112 -8.10 -7.23 -11.64
CA ALA A 112 -7.46 -6.81 -10.41
C ALA A 112 -6.06 -7.45 -10.25
N HIS A 113 -5.84 -8.65 -10.79
CA HIS A 113 -4.52 -9.27 -10.86
C HIS A 113 -3.59 -8.49 -11.79
N GLY A 114 -4.05 -8.14 -12.99
CA GLY A 114 -3.29 -7.33 -13.94
C GLY A 114 -2.94 -5.92 -13.43
N ARG A 115 -3.77 -5.33 -12.57
CA ARG A 115 -3.50 -4.03 -11.94
C ARG A 115 -2.20 -3.99 -11.15
N GLY A 116 -1.78 -5.10 -10.55
CA GLY A 116 -0.50 -5.17 -9.84
C GLY A 116 0.66 -4.76 -10.75
N LEU A 117 0.70 -5.30 -11.97
CA LEU A 117 1.73 -4.97 -12.96
C LEU A 117 1.63 -3.50 -13.40
N LEU A 118 0.42 -3.02 -13.68
CA LEU A 118 0.20 -1.63 -14.11
C LEU A 118 0.64 -0.62 -13.04
N TYR A 119 0.25 -0.85 -11.77
CA TYR A 119 0.67 0.00 -10.66
C TYR A 119 2.18 -0.03 -10.46
N PHE A 120 2.81 -1.21 -10.56
CA PHE A 120 4.26 -1.31 -10.43
C PHE A 120 4.98 -0.52 -11.53
N VAL A 121 4.57 -0.67 -12.79
CA VAL A 121 5.17 0.07 -13.91
C VAL A 121 4.99 1.57 -13.71
N GLU A 122 3.78 2.05 -13.39
CA GLU A 122 3.54 3.46 -13.14
C GLU A 122 4.34 3.99 -11.93
N SER A 123 4.52 3.18 -10.87
CA SER A 123 5.23 3.61 -9.66
C SER A 123 6.70 4.00 -9.92
N ILE A 124 7.32 3.47 -10.98
CA ILE A 124 8.71 3.74 -11.36
C ILE A 124 8.83 5.15 -11.96
N THR A 125 7.85 5.58 -12.76
CA THR A 125 7.92 6.83 -13.53
C THR A 125 7.03 7.94 -12.99
N SER A 126 6.14 7.64 -12.04
CA SER A 126 5.17 8.61 -11.52
C SER A 126 5.83 9.68 -10.65
N GLU A 127 5.64 10.95 -11.04
CA GLU A 127 6.03 12.11 -10.24
C GLU A 127 5.24 12.21 -8.94
N LYS A 128 3.93 11.88 -8.98
CA LYS A 128 3.06 11.87 -7.79
C LYS A 128 3.41 10.71 -6.86
N GLY A 129 3.62 9.52 -7.44
CA GLY A 129 3.88 8.29 -6.70
C GLY A 129 2.64 7.68 -6.02
N PHE A 130 2.83 6.44 -5.58
CA PHE A 130 1.85 5.67 -4.83
C PHE A 130 2.23 5.69 -3.35
N TRP A 131 1.49 6.44 -2.53
CA TRP A 131 1.80 6.62 -1.11
C TRP A 131 0.84 5.84 -0.23
N GLY A 132 1.36 4.83 0.45
CA GLY A 132 0.62 4.04 1.43
C GLY A 132 0.68 4.62 2.82
N THR A 133 -0.43 4.55 3.54
CA THR A 133 -0.49 4.78 4.99
C THR A 133 -0.31 3.45 5.72
N ARG A 134 0.53 3.43 6.76
CA ARG A 134 0.80 2.24 7.57
C ARG A 134 -0.46 1.77 8.30
N CYS A 135 -0.75 0.48 8.19
CA CYS A 135 -1.66 -0.24 9.09
C CYS A 135 -0.83 -1.12 10.03
N ASP A 136 -1.36 -1.43 11.21
CA ASP A 136 -0.67 -2.32 12.15
C ASP A 136 -0.61 -3.77 11.63
N SER A 137 -1.64 -4.20 10.90
CA SER A 137 -1.70 -5.54 10.30
C SER A 137 -2.54 -5.60 9.02
N ARG A 138 -2.50 -6.75 8.34
CA ARG A 138 -3.38 -7.07 7.20
C ARG A 138 -4.86 -7.04 7.58
N ASP A 139 -5.18 -7.43 8.82
CA ASP A 139 -6.56 -7.53 9.31
C ASP A 139 -7.17 -6.16 9.63
N ASP A 140 -6.32 -5.15 9.86
CA ASP A 140 -6.75 -3.75 10.03
C ASP A 140 -7.16 -3.09 8.70
N ILE A 141 -6.85 -3.69 7.56
CA ILE A 141 -7.20 -3.12 6.25
C ILE A 141 -8.69 -3.32 5.96
N THR A 142 -9.37 -2.21 5.74
CA THR A 142 -10.77 -2.13 5.30
C THR A 142 -10.86 -1.67 3.84
N LYS A 143 -12.09 -1.51 3.33
CA LYS A 143 -12.31 -0.94 2.00
C LYS A 143 -11.87 0.55 1.92
N ASP A 144 -11.88 1.26 3.04
CA ASP A 144 -11.71 2.72 3.10
C ASP A 144 -10.47 3.18 3.88
N GLY A 145 -9.65 2.26 4.37
CA GLY A 145 -8.46 2.62 5.15
C GLY A 145 -8.01 1.53 6.11
N CYS A 146 -7.17 1.93 7.07
CA CYS A 146 -6.78 1.11 8.21
C CYS A 146 -7.68 1.41 9.42
N VAL A 147 -8.05 0.37 10.18
CA VAL A 147 -8.65 0.54 11.53
C VAL A 147 -7.61 1.05 12.52
N ASN A 148 -6.45 0.41 12.55
CA ASN A 148 -5.29 0.77 13.38
C ASN A 148 -4.05 1.02 12.52
N GLY A 149 -3.22 1.97 12.96
CA GLY A 149 -1.97 2.37 12.30
C GLY A 149 -1.45 3.68 12.87
N ASP A 150 -0.20 4.00 12.58
CA ASP A 150 0.47 5.21 13.10
C ASP A 150 0.49 6.38 12.13
N GLY A 151 -0.11 6.22 10.94
CA GLY A 151 -0.15 7.27 9.92
C GLY A 151 1.14 7.39 9.09
N THR A 152 2.18 6.61 9.38
CA THR A 152 3.44 6.64 8.63
C THR A 152 3.19 6.42 7.15
N LEU A 153 3.76 7.28 6.33
CA LEU A 153 3.66 7.20 4.88
C LEU A 153 4.86 6.47 4.29
N ARG A 154 4.60 5.65 3.27
CA ARG A 154 5.65 5.00 2.48
C ARG A 154 5.29 4.98 1.02
N LYS A 155 6.25 5.30 0.17
CA LYS A 155 6.12 5.20 -1.29
C LYS A 155 6.26 3.74 -1.72
N MET A 156 5.30 3.26 -2.51
CA MET A 156 5.33 1.93 -3.16
C MET A 156 6.15 2.00 -4.45
N GLY A 157 6.92 0.95 -4.72
CA GLY A 157 7.79 0.85 -5.90
C GLY A 157 8.99 1.79 -5.84
N GLY A 158 9.54 2.11 -7.01
CA GLY A 158 10.75 2.93 -7.15
C GLY A 158 12.05 2.18 -6.82
N ASP A 159 13.12 2.94 -6.53
CA ASP A 159 14.41 2.37 -6.07
C ASP A 159 14.40 2.25 -4.54
N PRO A 160 14.48 1.03 -3.98
CA PRO A 160 14.46 0.85 -2.53
C PRO A 160 15.66 1.44 -1.79
N LYS A 161 16.69 1.97 -2.47
CA LYS A 161 17.72 2.80 -1.82
C LYS A 161 17.12 4.02 -1.11
N GLU A 162 15.96 4.50 -1.57
CA GLU A 162 15.21 5.58 -0.92
C GLU A 162 14.34 5.08 0.25
N ASN A 163 14.06 3.77 0.27
CA ASN A 163 13.19 3.12 1.24
C ASN A 163 14.06 2.43 2.30
N GLN A 164 14.31 3.12 3.42
CA GLN A 164 15.11 2.58 4.54
C GLN A 164 14.75 1.11 4.83
N ILE A 165 15.79 0.27 4.98
CA ILE A 165 15.61 -1.13 5.39
C ILE A 165 14.91 -1.12 6.74
N VAL A 166 13.71 -1.70 6.77
CA VAL A 166 12.91 -1.80 7.99
C VAL A 166 13.25 -3.09 8.71
N ASN A 167 13.57 -2.98 9.99
CA ASN A 167 13.87 -4.12 10.85
C ASN A 167 12.62 -4.94 11.24
N GLN A 168 11.44 -4.49 10.82
CA GLN A 168 10.15 -5.11 11.11
C GLN A 168 9.29 -5.17 9.86
N ARG A 169 8.41 -6.16 9.81
CA ARG A 169 7.43 -6.32 8.73
C ARG A 169 6.34 -5.26 8.85
N GLN A 170 5.98 -4.62 7.75
CA GLN A 170 5.05 -3.50 7.72
C GLN A 170 4.00 -3.68 6.62
N VAL A 171 2.80 -3.18 6.88
CA VAL A 171 1.65 -3.25 5.98
C VAL A 171 1.17 -1.84 5.66
N TYR A 172 0.88 -1.58 4.39
CA TYR A 172 0.45 -0.27 3.93
C TYR A 172 -0.79 -0.36 3.05
N TRP A 173 -1.71 0.58 3.23
CA TRP A 173 -2.91 0.72 2.42
C TRP A 173 -2.92 2.06 1.68
N MET A 174 -3.49 2.09 0.48
CA MET A 174 -3.71 3.32 -0.30
C MET A 174 -4.90 3.18 -1.25
N ARG A 175 -5.41 4.31 -1.74
CA ARG A 175 -6.32 4.35 -2.90
C ARG A 175 -5.58 4.53 -4.23
N THR A 176 -6.22 4.16 -5.32
CA THR A 176 -5.78 4.51 -6.69
C THR A 176 -6.97 4.99 -7.51
N ASN A 177 -6.69 5.66 -8.62
CA ASN A 177 -7.73 5.95 -9.61
C ASN A 177 -8.17 4.65 -10.32
N GLU A 178 -9.31 4.71 -11.00
CA GLU A 178 -9.80 3.64 -11.87
C GLU A 178 -9.08 3.59 -13.22
N GLU A 179 -8.55 4.71 -13.69
CA GLU A 179 -7.84 4.81 -14.97
C GLU A 179 -6.49 5.52 -14.77
N GLU A 180 -5.60 5.38 -15.76
CA GLU A 180 -4.30 6.03 -15.73
C GLU A 180 -4.43 7.57 -15.76
N PRO A 181 -3.59 8.31 -15.02
CA PRO A 181 -2.61 7.81 -14.06
C PRO A 181 -3.30 7.28 -12.78
N PHE A 182 -2.97 6.05 -12.37
CA PHE A 182 -3.52 5.42 -11.17
C PHE A 182 -2.99 6.07 -9.88
N ALA A 183 -1.77 6.59 -9.92
CA ALA A 183 -1.10 7.24 -8.81
C ALA A 183 -1.83 8.53 -8.41
N MET A 184 -2.23 8.60 -7.14
CA MET A 184 -2.91 9.77 -6.59
C MET A 184 -1.97 10.74 -5.86
N GLY A 185 -0.72 10.36 -5.60
CA GLY A 185 0.19 11.10 -4.73
C GLY A 185 -0.09 10.85 -3.24
N VAL A 186 0.42 11.73 -2.38
CA VAL A 186 0.18 11.66 -0.94
C VAL A 186 -1.30 11.91 -0.66
N GLN A 187 -1.95 10.91 -0.08
CA GLN A 187 -3.35 11.00 0.33
C GLN A 187 -3.41 11.62 1.73
N HIS A 188 -3.38 12.95 1.80
CA HIS A 188 -3.58 13.68 3.04
C HIS A 188 -5.00 13.40 3.56
N GLY A 189 -5.07 12.63 4.64
CA GLY A 189 -6.27 12.46 5.45
C GLY A 189 -6.26 13.44 6.61
N PHE A 190 -7.43 13.98 6.93
CA PHE A 190 -7.70 14.66 8.18
C PHE A 190 -8.85 13.94 8.88
N TRP A 191 -8.73 13.68 10.16
CA TRP A 191 -9.83 13.18 10.97
C TRP A 191 -10.78 14.32 11.25
N ALA A 192 -12.06 14.15 10.94
CA ALA A 192 -13.10 15.11 11.23
C ALA A 192 -14.05 14.56 12.29
N LYS A 193 -14.36 15.37 13.30
CA LYS A 193 -15.47 15.16 14.24
C LYS A 193 -16.53 16.20 13.95
N ARG A 194 -17.80 15.81 13.78
CA ARG A 194 -18.89 16.79 13.64
C ARG A 194 -19.15 17.45 15.00
N CYS A 195 -19.25 18.76 15.02
CA CYS A 195 -19.75 19.52 16.16
C CYS A 195 -21.18 20.03 15.86
N GLU A 196 -21.99 20.23 16.90
CA GLU A 196 -23.33 20.82 16.72
C GLU A 196 -23.23 22.29 16.31
N THR A 197 -22.34 23.05 16.94
CA THR A 197 -22.09 24.47 16.65
C THR A 197 -20.60 24.80 16.60
N ARG A 198 -20.26 26.03 16.18
CA ARG A 198 -18.88 26.53 16.16
C ARG A 198 -18.30 26.69 17.56
N ASP A 199 -19.13 27.02 18.54
CA ASP A 199 -18.71 27.25 19.92
C ASP A 199 -18.34 25.94 20.64
N ASP A 200 -18.74 24.80 20.07
CA ASP A 200 -18.41 23.47 20.60
C ASP A 200 -17.00 22.99 20.20
N ILE A 201 -16.28 23.73 19.34
CA ILE A 201 -14.92 23.39 18.89
C ILE A 201 -13.90 23.80 19.96
N THR A 202 -13.06 22.86 20.38
CA THR A 202 -11.90 23.08 21.25
C THR A 202 -10.61 22.61 20.58
N GLU A 203 -9.46 22.90 21.18
CA GLU A 203 -8.17 22.37 20.74
C GLU A 203 -8.12 20.84 20.76
N SER A 204 -8.90 20.20 21.64
CA SER A 204 -8.91 18.75 21.85
C SER A 204 -10.05 18.01 21.14
N GLY A 205 -11.01 18.71 20.52
CA GLY A 205 -12.12 18.08 19.81
C GLY A 205 -13.40 18.91 19.77
N CYS A 206 -14.54 18.24 19.54
CA CYS A 206 -15.87 18.82 19.77
C CYS A 206 -16.38 18.42 21.16
N VAL A 207 -16.88 19.38 21.93
CA VAL A 207 -17.55 19.16 23.23
C VAL A 207 -18.94 18.54 23.01
N ASN A 208 -19.74 19.13 22.12
CA ASN A 208 -21.05 18.62 21.70
C ASN A 208 -21.03 18.29 20.21
N GLY A 209 -21.33 17.03 19.86
CA GLY A 209 -21.26 16.54 18.49
C GLY A 209 -21.21 15.02 18.38
N ASP A 210 -21.06 14.51 17.16
CA ASP A 210 -20.99 13.07 16.90
C ASP A 210 -19.79 12.46 17.64
N GLY A 211 -20.00 11.34 18.33
CA GLY A 211 -18.97 10.69 19.15
C GLY A 211 -17.81 10.04 18.39
N MET A 212 -17.86 9.99 17.04
CA MET A 212 -16.87 9.29 16.23
C MET A 212 -16.09 10.25 15.32
N LEU A 213 -14.76 10.16 15.42
CA LEU A 213 -13.83 10.71 14.43
C LEU A 213 -13.90 9.90 13.14
N ARG A 214 -14.03 10.57 12.00
CA ARG A 214 -14.01 9.94 10.67
C ARG A 214 -12.82 10.45 9.89
N LYS A 215 -12.05 9.56 9.27
CA LYS A 215 -10.98 9.96 8.34
C LYS A 215 -11.63 10.57 7.11
N MET A 216 -11.48 11.87 6.94
CA MET A 216 -11.93 12.65 5.80
C MET A 216 -10.70 13.04 4.97
N GLY A 217 -10.69 12.67 3.71
CA GLY A 217 -9.54 12.86 2.82
C GLY A 217 -9.51 11.76 1.78
N GLY A 218 -9.89 12.13 0.55
CA GLY A 218 -10.13 11.19 -0.54
C GLY A 218 -11.45 10.41 -0.46
N ASP A 219 -12.25 10.56 0.60
CA ASP A 219 -13.57 9.93 0.76
C ASP A 219 -14.62 10.65 -0.10
N PRO A 220 -15.30 9.98 -1.05
CA PRO A 220 -16.37 10.59 -1.85
C PRO A 220 -17.56 11.09 -1.01
N THR A 221 -17.73 10.62 0.24
CA THR A 221 -18.72 11.18 1.17
C THR A 221 -18.34 12.58 1.68
N PHE A 222 -17.07 13.00 1.56
CA PHE A 222 -16.67 14.37 1.87
C PHE A 222 -17.52 15.36 1.05
N ASN A 223 -17.68 15.12 -0.26
CA ASN A 223 -18.51 15.95 -1.13
C ASN A 223 -20.01 15.94 -0.75
N GLN A 224 -20.52 14.86 -0.16
CA GLN A 224 -21.88 14.84 0.39
C GLN A 224 -22.00 15.64 1.70
N ILE A 225 -20.92 15.69 2.48
CA ILE A 225 -20.86 16.37 3.77
C ILE A 225 -20.71 17.90 3.59
N VAL A 226 -19.87 18.38 2.66
CA VAL A 226 -19.76 19.82 2.33
C VAL A 226 -21.04 20.41 1.72
N ASN A 227 -21.95 19.58 1.18
CA ASN A 227 -23.23 20.04 0.64
C ASN A 227 -24.29 20.34 1.71
N GLN A 228 -23.98 20.09 2.99
CA GLN A 228 -24.82 20.46 4.12
C GLN A 228 -24.02 21.38 5.04
N ARG A 229 -24.60 22.49 5.51
CA ARG A 229 -23.93 23.37 6.49
C ARG A 229 -23.69 22.57 7.77
N GLN A 230 -22.45 22.13 7.97
CA GLN A 230 -22.04 21.35 9.13
C GLN A 230 -20.71 21.90 9.66
N VAL A 231 -20.55 21.80 10.98
CA VAL A 231 -19.35 22.27 11.68
C VAL A 231 -18.48 21.05 12.02
N PHE A 232 -17.17 21.15 11.78
CA PHE A 232 -16.24 20.06 12.06
C PHE A 232 -15.00 20.54 12.80
N TRP A 233 -14.53 19.70 13.71
CA TRP A 233 -13.16 19.74 14.22
C TRP A 233 -12.29 18.81 13.37
N LEU A 234 -11.18 19.32 12.83
CA LEU A 234 -10.28 18.58 11.93
C LEU A 234 -8.91 18.33 12.57
N ARG A 235 -8.34 17.14 12.36
CA ARG A 235 -6.98 16.75 12.77
C ARG A 235 -6.23 16.10 11.62
N THR A 236 -5.17 16.72 11.14
CA THR A 236 -4.26 16.14 10.14
C THR A 236 -3.43 15.00 10.73
N ASN A 237 -2.92 14.11 9.86
CA ASN A 237 -2.03 13.02 10.27
C ASN A 237 -0.61 13.49 10.63
N ASP A 238 -0.20 14.67 10.16
CA ASP A 238 1.11 15.24 10.43
C ASP A 238 1.09 15.96 11.79
N GLU A 239 2.15 15.77 12.59
CA GLU A 239 2.26 16.06 14.03
C GLU A 239 2.08 17.52 14.50
N GLU A 240 1.47 18.41 13.71
CA GLU A 240 0.95 19.68 14.22
C GLU A 240 -0.48 19.92 13.71
N PRO A 241 -1.48 20.09 14.60
CA PRO A 241 -2.80 20.57 14.20
C PRO A 241 -2.65 22.07 13.88
N PHE A 242 -3.40 22.71 12.99
CA PHE A 242 -4.82 22.97 13.08
C PHE A 242 -5.31 23.51 11.73
N ALA A 243 -6.39 22.97 11.18
CA ALA A 243 -7.22 23.70 10.23
C ALA A 243 -8.63 23.81 10.82
N LEU A 244 -8.99 25.01 11.28
CA LEU A 244 -10.36 25.35 11.68
C LEU A 244 -11.16 25.62 10.40
N GLY A 245 -12.11 24.76 10.05
CA GLY A 245 -12.85 24.86 8.78
C GLY A 245 -14.35 24.70 8.97
N ILE A 246 -15.12 25.66 8.44
CA ILE A 246 -16.54 25.48 8.16
C ILE A 246 -16.62 24.93 6.73
N ALA A 247 -17.22 23.76 6.58
CA ALA A 247 -17.50 23.16 5.29
C ALA A 247 -18.91 23.61 4.82
N GLY A 248 -18.97 24.45 3.79
CA GLY A 248 -20.22 24.89 3.15
C GLY A 248 -19.95 25.89 2.03
N ILE A 249 -20.60 25.71 0.87
CA ILE A 249 -20.53 26.64 -0.26
C ILE A 249 -21.41 27.87 0.07
N GLU A 250 -20.90 29.09 -0.18
CA GLU A 250 -21.71 30.32 -0.23
C GLU A 250 -22.57 30.37 -1.50
#